data_AF-A0A5J6HQL1-F1
#
_entry.id   AF-A0A5J6HQL1-F1
#
_cell.length_a   1.000
_cell.length_b   1.000
_cell.length_c   1.000
_cell.angle_alpha   90.00
_cell.angle_beta   90.00
_cell.angle_gamma   90.00
#
_symmetry.space_group_name_H-M   'P 1'
#
loop_
_entity.id
_entity.type
_entity.pdbx_description
1 polymer ?
#
loop_
_entity_poly.entity_id
_entity_poly.type
_entity_poly.pdbx_seq_one_letter_code
_entity_poly.pdbx_strand_id
1 'polypeptide(L)'
;MQALMSTQALDPTLDLDIEVLEPLDAHVAPLDGPGELAWKQGWDGVGHTGQAVHEGVKGNWGDAWNHGAQAVKNFGSAAYNTQRWWNGAH
;
A
#
# COMPACT_ATOMS: atom_id res chain seq x y z
N MET A 1 -23.55 32.67 -10.98
CA MET A 1 -23.26 31.37 -11.62
C MET A 1 -21.86 30.96 -11.21
N GLN A 2 -21.72 29.90 -10.42
CA GLN A 2 -20.45 29.17 -10.24
C GLN A 2 -20.78 27.69 -10.16
N ALA A 3 -20.10 26.91 -10.98
CA ALA A 3 -20.53 25.60 -11.45
C ALA A 3 -20.45 24.52 -10.36
N LEU A 4 -21.51 23.73 -10.28
CA LEU A 4 -21.53 22.39 -9.71
C LEU A 4 -21.28 21.40 -10.86
N MET A 5 -20.31 20.47 -10.70
CA MET A 5 -20.24 19.07 -11.21
C MET A 5 -18.85 18.52 -10.79
N SER A 6 -18.75 17.76 -9.68
CA SER A 6 -18.90 16.28 -9.56
C SER A 6 -17.85 15.52 -10.39
N THR A 7 -16.93 14.78 -9.77
CA THR A 7 -17.21 13.42 -9.29
C THR A 7 -16.65 13.11 -7.90
N GLN A 8 -17.57 12.99 -6.94
CA GLN A 8 -17.44 12.03 -5.86
C GLN A 8 -17.43 10.61 -6.45
N ALA A 9 -16.54 9.77 -5.93
CA ALA A 9 -16.90 8.40 -5.54
C ALA A 9 -15.95 7.94 -4.41
N LEU A 10 -15.80 8.78 -3.38
CA LEU A 10 -15.74 8.23 -2.03
C LEU A 10 -17.21 7.96 -1.70
N ASP A 11 -17.62 6.71 -1.83
CA ASP A 11 -18.95 6.27 -1.42
C ASP A 11 -19.13 6.62 0.07
N PRO A 12 -20.04 7.53 0.44
CA PRO A 12 -20.29 7.87 1.84
C PRO A 12 -21.05 6.76 2.58
N THR A 13 -21.46 5.69 1.89
CA THR A 13 -21.98 4.45 2.47
C THR A 13 -20.91 3.36 2.59
N LEU A 14 -19.68 3.62 2.11
CA LEU A 14 -18.53 2.88 2.59
C LEU A 14 -18.26 3.38 4.01
N ASP A 15 -19.10 2.94 4.94
CA ASP A 15 -18.73 2.78 6.34
C ASP A 15 -17.55 1.79 6.31
N LEU A 16 -16.35 2.32 6.06
CA LEU A 16 -15.16 1.70 6.60
C LEU A 16 -15.32 1.90 8.10
N ASP A 17 -16.14 1.02 8.70
CA ASP A 17 -16.19 0.88 10.14
C ASP A 17 -14.73 0.92 10.58
N ILE A 18 -14.39 1.85 11.46
CA ILE A 18 -13.06 1.91 12.06
C ILE A 18 -12.70 0.58 12.74
N GLU A 19 -13.66 -0.34 12.90
CA GLU A 19 -13.47 -1.76 13.24
C GLU A 19 -12.76 -2.59 12.15
N VAL A 20 -12.87 -2.24 10.86
CA VAL A 20 -12.04 -2.81 9.77
C VAL A 20 -10.59 -2.29 9.83
N LEU A 21 -10.39 -1.17 10.54
CA LEU A 21 -9.09 -0.62 10.93
C LEU A 21 -8.83 -0.82 12.43
N GLU A 22 -9.49 -1.79 13.09
CA GLU A 22 -8.87 -2.44 14.25
C GLU A 22 -7.43 -2.71 13.82
N PRO A 23 -6.44 -2.26 14.61
CA PRO A 23 -5.08 -2.22 14.12
C PRO A 23 -4.78 -3.61 13.61
N LEU A 24 -4.53 -3.75 12.31
CA LEU A 24 -4.23 -5.05 11.69
C LEU A 24 -3.13 -5.78 12.48
N ASP A 25 -2.33 -5.02 13.22
CA ASP A 25 -1.46 -5.37 14.34
C ASP A 25 -2.02 -6.42 15.33
N ALA A 26 -3.34 -6.51 15.53
CA ALA A 26 -3.98 -7.43 16.48
C ALA A 26 -4.04 -8.89 15.99
N HIS A 27 -3.87 -9.14 14.68
CA HIS A 27 -3.92 -10.48 14.09
C HIS A 27 -2.60 -10.90 13.41
N VAL A 28 -1.56 -10.08 13.49
CA VAL A 28 -0.25 -10.45 12.96
C VAL A 28 0.47 -11.27 14.03
N ALA A 29 0.79 -12.54 13.72
CA ALA A 29 1.79 -13.27 14.49
C ALA A 29 3.02 -12.36 14.70
N PRO A 30 3.71 -12.41 15.86
CA PRO A 30 4.86 -11.56 16.10
C PRO A 30 5.84 -11.71 14.93
N LEU A 31 5.93 -10.66 14.11
CA LEU A 31 6.82 -10.61 12.96
C LEU A 31 8.21 -10.29 13.50
N ASP A 32 9.19 -11.07 13.10
CA ASP A 32 10.58 -10.91 13.46
C ASP A 32 11.46 -11.08 12.22
N GLY A 33 12.62 -10.42 12.26
CA GLY A 33 13.63 -10.51 11.21
C GLY A 33 13.03 -10.30 9.80
N PRO A 34 13.02 -11.34 8.95
CA PRO A 34 12.39 -11.27 7.62
C PRO A 34 10.89 -10.92 7.63
N GLY A 35 10.12 -11.32 8.64
CA GLY A 35 8.69 -10.98 8.74
C GLY A 35 8.47 -9.47 8.89
N GLU A 36 9.24 -8.82 9.75
CA GLU A 36 9.18 -7.36 9.96
C GLU A 36 9.60 -6.60 8.70
N LEU A 37 10.66 -7.07 8.02
CA LEU A 37 11.09 -6.51 6.75
C LEU A 37 10.03 -6.64 5.66
N ALA A 38 9.34 -7.78 5.60
CA ALA A 38 8.27 -8.01 4.63
C ALA A 38 7.10 -7.04 4.85
N TRP A 39 6.69 -6.85 6.10
CA TRP A 39 5.62 -5.91 6.46
C TRP A 39 5.96 -4.48 6.06
N LYS A 40 7.15 -4.00 6.43
CA LYS A 40 7.61 -2.66 6.07
C LYS A 40 7.63 -2.46 4.54
N GLN A 41 8.18 -3.43 3.81
CA GLN A 41 8.26 -3.36 2.35
C GLN A 41 6.87 -3.41 1.70
N GLY A 42 5.93 -4.18 2.26
CA GLY A 42 4.54 -4.17 1.81
C GLY A 42 3.92 -2.77 1.87
N TRP A 43 4.07 -2.09 3.00
CA TRP A 43 3.56 -0.73 3.19
C TRP A 43 4.28 0.31 2.33
N ASP A 44 5.61 0.22 2.18
CA ASP A 44 6.37 1.08 1.27
C ASP A 44 5.89 0.89 -0.19
N GLY A 45 5.50 -0.33 -0.57
CA GLY A 45 4.92 -0.63 -1.88
C GLY A 45 3.55 0.03 -2.11
N VAL A 46 2.68 0.01 -1.09
CA VAL A 46 1.39 0.71 -1.11
C VAL A 46 1.61 2.22 -1.25
N GLY A 47 2.54 2.79 -0.48
CA GLY A 47 2.88 4.22 -0.54
C GLY A 47 3.29 4.66 -1.94
N HIS A 48 4.17 3.90 -2.60
CA HIS A 48 4.57 4.18 -3.97
C HIS A 48 3.46 3.99 -5.00
N THR A 49 2.52 3.07 -4.78
CA THR A 49 1.34 2.91 -5.65
C THR A 49 0.48 4.17 -5.59
N GLY A 50 0.24 4.72 -4.38
CA GLY A 50 -0.49 5.97 -4.21
C GLY A 50 0.20 7.15 -4.90
N GLN A 51 1.53 7.26 -4.77
CA GLN A 51 2.32 8.28 -5.46
C GLN A 51 2.25 8.14 -6.99
N ALA A 52 2.30 6.91 -7.51
CA ALA A 52 2.19 6.65 -8.93
C ALA A 52 0.86 7.15 -9.52
N VAL A 53 -0.25 6.85 -8.84
CA VAL A 53 -1.58 7.34 -9.24
C VAL A 53 -1.65 8.87 -9.17
N HIS A 54 -1.15 9.47 -8.08
CA HIS A 54 -1.14 10.92 -7.90
C HIS A 54 -0.38 11.66 -9.01
N GLU A 55 0.82 11.20 -9.34
CA GLU A 55 1.63 11.78 -10.41
C GLU A 55 1.02 11.53 -11.81
N GLY A 56 0.39 10.36 -12.01
CA GLY A 56 -0.38 10.07 -13.22
C GLY A 56 -1.54 11.03 -13.44
N VAL A 57 -2.32 11.33 -12.38
CA VAL A 57 -3.42 12.30 -12.41
C VAL A 57 -2.94 13.72 -12.73
N LYS A 58 -1.74 14.10 -12.28
CA LYS A 58 -1.10 15.39 -12.62
C LYS A 58 -0.49 15.42 -14.04
N GLY A 59 -0.47 14.30 -14.75
CA GLY A 59 0.16 14.18 -16.08
C GLY A 59 1.67 13.99 -16.05
N ASN A 60 2.26 13.75 -14.88
CA ASN A 60 3.70 13.52 -14.71
C ASN A 60 4.04 12.02 -14.84
N TRP A 61 3.87 11.49 -16.06
CA TRP A 61 3.96 10.05 -16.32
C TRP A 61 5.35 9.44 -16.06
N GLY A 62 6.42 10.23 -16.16
CA GLY A 62 7.76 9.77 -15.82
C GLY A 62 7.88 9.39 -14.35
N ASP A 63 7.41 10.28 -13.46
CA ASP A 63 7.42 10.02 -12.02
C ASP A 63 6.37 8.98 -11.61
N ALA A 64 5.22 8.97 -12.27
CA ALA A 64 4.22 7.92 -12.08
C ALA A 64 4.81 6.52 -12.33
N TRP A 65 5.55 6.36 -13.43
CA TRP A 65 6.25 5.12 -13.76
C TRP A 65 7.34 4.79 -12.74
N ASN A 66 8.16 5.77 -12.35
CA ASN A 66 9.22 5.59 -11.36
C ASN A 66 8.65 5.07 -10.04
N HIS A 67 7.58 5.67 -9.53
CA HIS A 67 6.89 5.23 -8.33
C HIS A 67 6.27 3.84 -8.51
N GLY A 68 5.60 3.57 -9.63
CA GLY A 68 5.05 2.23 -9.92
C GLY A 68 6.12 1.13 -9.93
N ALA A 69 7.29 1.41 -10.50
CA ALA A 69 8.42 0.48 -10.50
C ALA A 69 8.97 0.21 -9.09
N GLN A 70 9.02 1.23 -8.22
CA GLN A 70 9.41 1.06 -6.82
C GLN A 70 8.37 0.25 -6.04
N ALA A 71 7.08 0.46 -6.31
CA ALA A 71 6.00 -0.33 -5.71
C ALA A 71 6.19 -1.83 -6.00
N VAL A 72 6.41 -2.19 -7.27
CA VAL A 72 6.65 -3.59 -7.68
C VAL A 72 7.88 -4.19 -7.01
N LYS A 73 8.99 -3.44 -6.92
CA LYS A 73 10.20 -3.89 -6.22
C LYS A 73 9.96 -4.17 -4.74
N ASN A 74 9.23 -3.28 -4.08
CA ASN A 74 8.89 -3.41 -2.67
C ASN A 74 7.96 -4.61 -2.43
N PHE A 75 6.93 -4.80 -3.25
CA PHE A 75 6.07 -5.98 -3.16
C PHE A 75 6.82 -7.29 -3.42
N GLY A 76 7.72 -7.31 -4.42
CA GLY A 76 8.56 -8.48 -4.68
C GLY A 76 9.49 -8.82 -3.51
N SER A 77 10.10 -7.79 -2.90
CA SER A 77 10.94 -7.95 -1.72
C SER A 77 10.14 -8.42 -0.50
N ALA A 78 8.93 -7.87 -0.33
CA ALA A 78 8.02 -8.29 0.74
C ALA A 78 7.65 -9.76 0.60
N ALA A 79 7.25 -10.20 -0.60
CA ALA A 79 6.92 -11.60 -0.87
C ALA A 79 8.10 -12.54 -0.58
N TYR A 80 9.32 -12.16 -0.99
CA TYR A 80 10.53 -12.93 -0.70
C TYR A 80 10.80 -13.05 0.81
N ASN A 81 10.67 -11.95 1.54
CA ASN A 81 10.91 -11.93 2.98
C ASN A 81 9.81 -12.68 3.76
N THR A 82 8.55 -12.60 3.31
CA THR A 82 7.45 -13.43 3.83
C THR A 82 7.75 -14.91 3.63
N GLN A 83 8.24 -15.31 2.45
CA GLN A 83 8.61 -16.70 2.18
C GLN A 83 9.74 -17.17 3.11
N ARG A 84 10.75 -16.32 3.36
CA ARG A 84 11.83 -16.64 4.30
C ARG A 84 11.34 -16.82 5.72
N TRP A 85 10.51 -15.89 6.19
CA TRP A 85 9.90 -15.95 7.52
C TRP A 85 9.04 -17.21 7.69
N TRP A 86 8.19 -17.52 6.71
CA TRP A 86 7.40 -18.75 6.68
C TRP A 86 8.24 -20.03 6.75
N ASN A 87 9.44 -20.00 6.16
CA ASN A 87 10.39 -21.11 6.19
C ASN A 87 11.29 -21.14 7.44
N GLY A 88 10.98 -20.34 8.46
CA GLY A 88 11.65 -20.36 9.76
C GLY A 88 12.94 -19.54 9.85
N ALA A 89 13.19 -18.62 8.91
CA ALA A 89 14.19 -17.59 9.10
C ALA A 89 13.61 -16.53 10.05
N HIS A 90 13.87 -16.69 11.34
CA HIS A 90 13.54 -15.74 12.42
C HIS A 90 14.82 -15.03 12.86
#